data_AF-A0A0B5EY04-F1
#
_entry.id   AF-A0A0B5EY04-F1
#
_cell.length_a   1.000
_cell.length_b   1.000
_cell.length_c   1.000
_cell.angle_alpha   90.00
_cell.angle_beta   90.00
_cell.angle_gamma   90.00
#
_symmetry.space_group_name_H-M   'P 1'
#
loop_
_entity.id
_entity.type
_entity.pdbx_description
1 polymer ?
#
loop_
_entity_poly.entity_id
_entity_poly.type
_entity_poly.pdbx_seq_one_letter_code
_entity_poly.pdbx_strand_id
1 'polypeptide(L)'
;MSSRDAITLTAGDAEVTVRPDNGCRVQSLRIGGTELLRQGERYGCFPMVPWCGRMRDGQFRNGGLQHRMPLNAPPHAIHGTGRNLPWRTARHSDTTATFTYELADPHAPWPYPGTVTQLVELAADGSAVTFTMGIETYDDSFPAQAGWHPWFLRNLGKDTEDVRLDFAPAWQEQRGEDKLPTGKRLDPAPGPWDDCFGMPEGVDVTLTWPGQLELKVSSREQWVVVFDEQEAAVCVEPQTGPPNGINTEPRLVTPIDPLETSMTWSWRRL
;
A
#
# COMPACT_ATOMS: atom_id res chain seq x y z
N MET A 1 2.39 22.12 15.40
CA MET A 1 1.66 22.31 14.13
C MET A 1 2.25 21.33 13.13
N SER A 2 1.47 20.38 12.62
CA SER A 2 1.94 19.54 11.51
C SER A 2 2.12 20.43 10.28
N SER A 3 3.27 20.32 9.60
CA SER A 3 3.46 20.97 8.31
C SER A 3 2.42 20.44 7.33
N ARG A 4 1.67 21.33 6.68
CA ARG A 4 0.76 20.96 5.59
C ARG A 4 1.49 20.81 4.25
N ASP A 5 2.78 21.12 4.23
CA ASP A 5 3.57 21.15 3.01
C ASP A 5 4.00 19.73 2.63
N ALA A 6 4.11 19.51 1.32
CA ALA A 6 4.70 18.28 0.80
C ALA A 6 6.16 18.17 1.25
N ILE A 7 6.59 16.94 1.56
CA ILE A 7 7.99 16.63 1.86
C ILE A 7 8.58 15.92 0.64
N THR A 8 9.63 16.48 0.07
CA THR A 8 10.34 15.89 -1.06
C THR A 8 11.69 15.37 -0.59
N LEU A 9 11.93 14.08 -0.84
CA LEU A 9 13.23 13.42 -0.69
C LEU A 9 13.93 13.40 -2.05
N THR A 10 15.25 13.58 -2.07
CA THR A 10 16.08 13.63 -3.27
C THR A 10 17.39 12.87 -3.08
N ALA A 11 17.77 12.06 -4.07
CA ALA A 11 19.07 11.41 -4.15
C ALA A 11 19.41 11.13 -5.61
N GLY A 12 20.55 11.63 -6.09
CA GLY A 12 20.92 11.52 -7.50
C GLY A 12 19.89 12.19 -8.41
N ASP A 13 19.30 11.42 -9.33
CA ASP A 13 18.23 11.86 -10.23
C ASP A 13 16.83 11.43 -9.77
N ALA A 14 16.70 10.88 -8.57
CA ALA A 14 15.46 10.41 -7.98
C ALA A 14 14.84 11.44 -7.04
N GLU A 15 13.53 11.65 -7.15
CA GLU A 15 12.72 12.51 -6.27
C GLU A 15 11.49 11.75 -5.79
N VAL A 16 11.23 11.74 -4.48
CA VAL A 16 10.04 11.13 -3.87
C VAL A 16 9.30 12.21 -3.09
N THR A 17 8.06 12.51 -3.47
CA THR A 17 7.24 13.52 -2.78
C THR A 17 6.12 12.88 -1.98
N VAL A 18 6.08 13.14 -0.68
CA VAL A 18 5.08 12.64 0.27
C VAL A 18 4.18 13.79 0.72
N ARG A 19 2.88 13.51 0.89
CA ARG A 19 1.84 14.44 1.34
C ARG A 19 1.33 14.06 2.74
N PRO A 20 1.90 14.60 3.81
CA PRO A 20 1.47 14.31 5.17
C PRO A 20 0.02 14.76 5.41
N ASP A 21 -0.39 15.86 4.78
CA ASP A 21 -1.75 16.41 4.84
C ASP A 21 -2.82 15.54 4.16
N ASN A 22 -2.41 14.54 3.37
CA ASN A 22 -3.31 13.68 2.60
C ASN A 22 -2.95 12.19 2.81
N GLY A 23 -3.12 11.70 4.03
CA GLY A 23 -2.97 10.28 4.34
C GLY A 23 -1.55 9.76 4.27
N CYS A 24 -0.54 10.64 4.35
CA CYS A 24 0.86 10.29 4.09
C CYS A 24 1.09 9.61 2.73
N ARG A 25 0.29 10.02 1.73
CA ARG A 25 0.38 9.54 0.35
C ARG A 25 1.73 9.92 -0.28
N VAL A 26 2.38 8.96 -0.93
CA VAL A 26 3.44 9.24 -1.90
C VAL A 26 2.78 9.80 -3.14
N GLN A 27 2.84 11.11 -3.32
CA GLN A 27 2.20 11.79 -4.45
C GLN A 27 2.96 11.54 -5.75
N SER A 28 4.29 11.47 -5.70
CA SER A 28 5.13 11.43 -6.89
C SER A 28 6.41 10.63 -6.62
N LEU A 29 6.82 9.88 -7.64
CA LEU A 29 8.15 9.30 -7.78
C LEU A 29 8.66 9.72 -9.15
N ARG A 30 9.76 10.48 -9.19
CA ARG A 30 10.42 10.88 -10.43
C ARG A 30 11.83 10.31 -10.49
N ILE A 31 12.22 9.84 -11.67
CA ILE A 31 13.57 9.35 -11.96
C ILE A 31 14.02 10.03 -13.25
N GLY A 32 15.08 10.84 -13.17
CA GLY A 32 15.55 11.63 -14.32
C GLY A 32 14.49 12.60 -14.87
N GLY A 33 13.55 13.05 -14.04
CA GLY A 33 12.42 13.89 -14.44
C GLY A 33 11.19 13.14 -14.98
N THR A 34 11.28 11.83 -15.22
CA THR A 34 10.14 11.00 -15.62
C THR A 34 9.30 10.64 -14.40
N GLU A 35 8.02 11.01 -14.39
CA GLU A 35 7.07 10.61 -13.35
C GLU A 35 6.65 9.15 -13.55
N LEU A 36 6.60 8.38 -12.46
CA LEU A 36 6.19 6.97 -12.48
C LEU A 36 4.80 6.75 -11.87
N LEU A 37 4.34 7.66 -11.01
CA LEU A 37 3.04 7.53 -10.37
C LEU A 37 1.99 8.35 -11.09
N ARG A 38 0.80 7.77 -11.29
CA ARG A 38 -0.35 8.47 -11.83
C ARG A 38 -0.62 9.71 -10.99
N GLN A 39 -0.98 10.80 -11.68
CA GLN A 39 -1.38 12.09 -11.10
C GLN A 39 -2.88 12.32 -11.35
N GLY A 40 -3.51 13.23 -10.60
CA GLY A 40 -4.93 13.57 -10.77
C GLY A 40 -5.86 12.74 -9.87
N GLU A 41 -6.93 12.18 -10.43
CA GLU A 41 -7.83 11.29 -9.67
C GLU A 41 -7.23 9.89 -9.51
N ARG A 42 -7.44 9.23 -8.37
CA ARG A 42 -6.91 7.88 -8.03
C ARG A 42 -5.43 7.74 -8.43
N TYR A 43 -4.58 8.34 -7.60
CA TYR A 43 -3.22 8.74 -7.97
C TYR A 43 -2.21 8.45 -6.84
N GLY A 44 -0.92 8.48 -7.16
CA GLY A 44 0.15 8.28 -6.18
C GLY A 44 0.13 6.88 -5.57
N CYS A 45 0.61 6.78 -4.34
CA CYS A 45 0.56 5.57 -3.52
C CYS A 45 0.11 5.93 -2.11
N PHE A 46 -1.02 5.39 -1.65
CA PHE A 46 -1.52 5.64 -0.30
C PHE A 46 -1.33 4.43 0.62
N PRO A 47 -1.05 4.65 1.91
CA PRO A 47 -1.06 3.60 2.93
C PRO A 47 -2.47 3.03 3.11
N MET A 48 -2.57 1.71 3.24
CA MET A 48 -3.79 1.01 3.64
C MET A 48 -3.62 0.49 5.07
N VAL A 49 -4.30 1.14 6.02
CA VAL A 49 -4.16 0.87 7.45
C VAL A 49 -5.37 1.43 8.21
N PRO A 50 -5.95 0.73 9.21
CA PRO A 50 -5.53 -0.56 9.77
C PRO A 50 -6.13 -1.80 9.09
N TRP A 51 -6.67 -1.68 7.88
CA TRP A 51 -7.01 -2.83 7.04
C TRP A 51 -6.71 -2.57 5.57
N CYS A 52 -6.49 -3.64 4.81
CA CYS A 52 -6.17 -3.59 3.39
C CYS A 52 -7.34 -4.12 2.55
N GLY A 53 -7.45 -3.59 1.33
CA GLY A 53 -8.55 -3.96 0.43
C GLY A 53 -9.93 -3.82 1.10
N ARG A 54 -10.86 -4.70 0.72
CA ARG A 54 -12.24 -4.72 1.23
C ARG A 54 -12.31 -5.42 2.59
N MET A 55 -13.14 -4.90 3.49
CA MET A 55 -13.60 -5.54 4.71
C MET A 55 -15.09 -5.89 4.53
N ARG A 56 -15.40 -7.18 4.64
CA ARG A 56 -16.75 -7.72 4.43
C ARG A 56 -17.76 -6.97 5.29
N ASP A 57 -18.79 -6.47 4.64
CA ASP A 57 -19.90 -5.69 5.23
C ASP A 57 -19.48 -4.56 6.19
N GLY A 58 -18.26 -4.04 6.02
CA GLY A 58 -17.64 -3.10 6.94
C GLY A 58 -17.56 -3.59 8.38
N GLN A 59 -17.45 -4.90 8.59
CA GLN A 59 -17.50 -5.52 9.91
C GLN A 59 -16.21 -6.27 10.20
N PHE A 60 -15.75 -6.16 11.44
CA PHE A 60 -14.70 -7.02 11.96
C PHE A 60 -14.96 -7.40 13.41
N ARG A 61 -14.23 -8.40 13.90
CA ARG A 61 -14.30 -8.85 15.29
C ARG A 61 -12.96 -8.66 15.99
N ASN A 62 -13.01 -8.29 17.26
CA ASN A 62 -11.90 -8.45 18.18
C ASN A 62 -12.36 -9.34 19.34
N GLY A 63 -11.88 -10.57 19.36
CA GLY A 63 -12.46 -11.62 20.22
C GLY A 63 -13.98 -11.74 19.99
N GLY A 64 -14.76 -11.60 21.06
CA GLY A 64 -16.22 -11.66 21.00
C GLY A 64 -16.91 -10.39 20.50
N LEU A 65 -16.22 -9.24 20.49
CA LEU A 65 -16.81 -7.94 20.16
C LEU A 65 -16.83 -7.73 18.65
N GLN A 66 -17.97 -7.24 18.14
CA GLN A 66 -18.14 -6.92 16.72
C GLN A 66 -18.18 -5.41 16.53
N HIS A 67 -17.41 -4.92 15.56
CA HIS A 67 -17.32 -3.51 15.21
C HIS A 67 -17.82 -3.27 13.79
N ARG A 68 -18.24 -2.03 13.50
CA ARG A 68 -18.69 -1.58 12.18
C ARG A 68 -17.93 -0.34 11.74
N MET A 69 -17.39 -0.38 10.54
CA MET A 69 -16.75 0.73 9.84
C MET A 69 -17.72 1.36 8.81
N PRO A 70 -17.53 2.63 8.44
CA PRO A 70 -18.28 3.27 7.37
C PRO A 70 -18.12 2.52 6.04
N LEU A 71 -19.23 2.35 5.33
CA LEU A 71 -19.26 1.69 4.02
C LEU A 71 -18.90 2.69 2.91
N ASN A 72 -17.60 2.95 2.75
CA ASN A 72 -17.09 3.82 1.69
C ASN A 72 -16.99 3.13 0.32
N ALA A 73 -17.26 1.83 0.25
CA ALA A 73 -17.44 1.07 -0.99
C ALA A 73 -18.55 0.01 -0.82
N PRO A 74 -19.84 0.43 -0.71
CA PRO A 74 -20.94 -0.46 -0.36
C PRO A 74 -21.00 -1.73 -1.24
N PRO A 75 -21.28 -2.91 -0.65
CA PRO A 75 -21.66 -3.12 0.75
C PRO A 75 -20.49 -3.17 1.74
N HIS A 76 -19.25 -2.91 1.32
CA HIS A 76 -18.04 -3.09 2.11
C HIS A 76 -17.42 -1.77 2.61
N ALA A 77 -16.53 -1.87 3.59
CA ALA A 77 -15.54 -0.84 3.87
C ALA A 77 -14.24 -1.16 3.13
N ILE A 78 -13.44 -0.17 2.75
CA ILE A 78 -12.25 -0.40 1.93
C ILE A 78 -11.07 0.51 2.32
N HIS A 79 -9.87 -0.10 2.37
CA HIS A 79 -8.54 0.52 2.46
C HIS A 79 -8.22 1.35 3.71
N GLY A 80 -8.74 0.98 4.87
CA GLY A 80 -8.35 1.63 6.10
C GLY A 80 -8.88 3.06 6.26
N THR A 81 -8.53 3.66 7.40
CA THR A 81 -8.81 5.06 7.73
C THR A 81 -7.60 5.96 7.49
N GLY A 82 -6.38 5.43 7.60
CA GLY A 82 -5.15 6.23 7.60
C GLY A 82 -4.97 7.10 6.35
N ARG A 83 -5.42 6.63 5.19
CA ARG A 83 -5.36 7.38 3.91
C ARG A 83 -6.22 8.66 3.88
N ASN A 84 -7.16 8.81 4.81
CA ASN A 84 -8.11 9.93 4.87
C ASN A 84 -7.77 10.95 5.96
N LEU A 85 -6.67 10.75 6.69
CA LEU A 85 -6.27 11.60 7.80
C LEU A 85 -5.00 12.39 7.46
N PRO A 86 -4.80 13.58 8.03
CA PRO A 86 -3.48 14.20 8.06
C PRO A 86 -2.57 13.44 9.03
N TRP A 87 -1.33 13.19 8.61
CA TRP A 87 -0.28 12.62 9.45
C TRP A 87 0.66 13.73 9.92
N ARG A 88 1.28 13.51 11.07
CA ARG A 88 2.30 14.39 11.63
C ARG A 88 3.67 14.00 11.11
N THR A 89 4.40 14.94 10.52
CA THR A 89 5.83 14.75 10.24
C THR A 89 6.62 14.76 11.56
N ALA A 90 7.22 13.62 11.90
CA ALA A 90 8.03 13.47 13.10
C ALA A 90 9.48 13.93 12.86
N ARG A 91 10.06 13.56 11.72
CA ARG A 91 11.42 13.93 11.29
C ARG A 91 11.54 13.83 9.78
N HIS A 92 12.39 14.63 9.16
CA HIS A 92 12.83 14.41 7.77
C HIS A 92 14.26 14.91 7.53
N SER A 93 14.88 14.41 6.47
CA SER A 93 16.13 14.84 5.84
C SER A 93 15.93 14.81 4.32
N ASP A 94 17.01 15.01 3.56
CA ASP A 94 16.96 14.91 2.09
C ASP A 94 16.62 13.49 1.60
N THR A 95 16.87 12.45 2.40
CA THR A 95 16.70 11.06 1.98
C THR A 95 15.77 10.23 2.87
N THR A 96 15.34 10.76 4.01
CA THR A 96 14.48 10.03 4.95
C THR A 96 13.35 10.91 5.47
N ALA A 97 12.16 10.35 5.66
CA ALA A 97 11.08 11.05 6.39
C ALA A 97 10.22 10.07 7.18
N THR A 98 9.86 10.46 8.41
CA THR A 98 9.02 9.69 9.32
C THR A 98 7.74 10.45 9.62
N PHE A 99 6.61 9.77 9.52
CA PHE A 99 5.28 10.32 9.71
C PHE A 99 4.49 9.45 10.69
N THR A 100 3.67 10.06 11.54
CA THR A 100 2.84 9.34 12.51
C THR A 100 1.41 9.85 12.52
N TYR A 101 0.44 9.00 12.83
CA TYR A 101 -0.90 9.42 13.26
C TYR A 101 -1.40 8.52 14.38
N GLU A 102 -2.32 9.06 15.20
CA GLU A 102 -2.93 8.32 16.29
C GLU A 102 -4.12 7.51 15.77
N LEU A 103 -4.17 6.23 16.10
CA LEU A 103 -5.38 5.42 15.97
C LEU A 103 -6.47 5.95 16.92
N ALA A 104 -7.72 5.67 16.57
CA ALA A 104 -8.89 6.26 17.22
C ALA A 104 -8.97 7.80 17.14
N ASP A 105 -8.40 8.39 16.08
CA ASP A 105 -8.62 9.80 15.72
C ASP A 105 -10.14 10.09 15.62
N PRO A 106 -10.66 11.21 16.17
CA PRO A 106 -12.09 11.52 16.12
C PRO A 106 -12.70 11.57 14.71
N HIS A 107 -11.89 11.76 13.66
CA HIS A 107 -12.29 11.75 12.26
C HIS A 107 -12.17 10.37 11.58
N ALA A 108 -11.67 9.37 12.31
CA ALA A 108 -11.55 7.98 11.87
C ALA A 108 -12.15 7.01 12.90
N PRO A 109 -13.20 6.25 12.56
CA PRO A 109 -13.99 5.47 13.53
C PRO A 109 -13.31 4.16 13.98
N TRP A 110 -11.98 4.09 14.00
CA TRP A 110 -11.27 2.94 14.53
C TRP A 110 -11.38 2.91 16.06
N PRO A 111 -11.82 1.81 16.68
CA PRO A 111 -12.21 1.81 18.09
C PRO A 111 -11.04 1.63 19.08
N TYR A 112 -9.85 1.27 18.59
CA TYR A 112 -8.70 0.96 19.43
C TYR A 112 -7.63 2.04 19.35
N PRO A 113 -7.14 2.56 20.50
CA PRO A 113 -6.08 3.55 20.52
C PRO A 113 -4.71 2.92 20.23
N GLY A 114 -3.80 3.73 19.69
CA GLY A 114 -2.47 3.29 19.26
C GLY A 114 -1.83 4.29 18.31
N THR A 115 -0.69 3.93 17.74
CA THR A 115 0.01 4.77 16.74
C THR A 115 0.25 3.98 15.47
N VAL A 116 0.15 4.66 14.33
CA VAL A 116 0.74 4.19 13.08
C VAL A 116 1.90 5.09 12.70
N THR A 117 3.01 4.47 12.32
CA THR A 117 4.20 5.14 11.81
C THR A 117 4.46 4.71 10.36
N GLN A 118 4.80 5.65 9.49
CA GLN A 118 5.35 5.39 8.16
C GLN A 118 6.72 6.04 8.05
N LEU A 119 7.72 5.25 7.71
CA LEU A 119 9.07 5.68 7.39
C LEU A 119 9.27 5.51 5.88
N VAL A 120 9.82 6.55 5.24
CA VAL A 120 10.19 6.57 3.82
C VAL A 120 11.69 6.83 3.73
N GLU A 121 12.41 5.94 3.07
CA GLU A 121 13.87 5.97 2.95
C GLU A 121 14.29 5.83 1.49
N LEU A 122 14.78 6.92 0.91
CA LEU A 122 15.39 6.94 -0.41
C LEU A 122 16.87 6.56 -0.27
N ALA A 123 17.30 5.53 -1.00
CA ALA A 123 18.68 5.07 -1.00
C ALA A 123 19.63 6.21 -1.41
N ALA A 124 20.79 6.29 -0.76
CA ALA A 124 21.74 7.39 -0.95
C ALA A 124 22.27 7.50 -2.39
N ASP A 125 22.26 6.39 -3.15
CA ASP A 125 22.64 6.34 -4.55
C ASP A 125 21.48 6.62 -5.52
N GLY A 126 20.26 6.84 -5.01
CA GLY A 126 19.06 7.10 -5.82
C GLY A 126 18.54 5.86 -6.56
N SER A 127 18.91 4.64 -6.15
CA SER A 127 18.52 3.40 -6.86
C SER A 127 17.24 2.74 -6.34
N ALA A 128 16.79 3.10 -5.14
CA ALA A 128 15.62 2.50 -4.51
C ALA A 128 14.97 3.41 -3.47
N VAL A 129 13.68 3.21 -3.21
CA VAL A 129 12.98 3.75 -2.03
C VAL A 129 12.31 2.63 -1.25
N THR A 130 12.50 2.62 0.06
CA THR A 130 11.84 1.70 0.99
C THR A 130 10.80 2.43 1.82
N PHE A 131 9.62 1.83 1.94
CA PHE A 131 8.54 2.25 2.81
C PHE A 131 8.38 1.22 3.92
N THR A 132 8.40 1.67 5.16
CA THR A 132 8.19 0.82 6.34
C THR A 132 6.99 1.34 7.11
N MET A 133 6.07 0.47 7.49
CA MET A 133 4.89 0.80 8.29
C MET A 133 4.89 0.01 9.59
N GLY A 134 4.68 0.71 10.70
CA GLY A 134 4.49 0.15 12.03
C GLY A 134 3.11 0.48 12.58
N ILE A 135 2.47 -0.47 13.25
CA ILE A 135 1.22 -0.29 14.00
C ILE A 135 1.44 -0.78 15.42
N GLU A 136 1.24 0.12 16.37
CA GLU A 136 1.38 -0.13 17.80
C GLU A 136 0.04 0.11 18.49
N THR A 137 -0.26 -0.68 19.52
CA THR A 137 -1.40 -0.43 20.42
C THR A 137 -0.91 0.18 21.73
N TYR A 138 -1.74 1.01 22.35
CA TYR A 138 -1.46 1.53 23.69
C TYR A 138 -1.97 0.65 24.82
N ASP A 139 -2.93 -0.24 24.55
CA ASP A 139 -3.54 -1.09 25.57
C ASP A 139 -4.11 -2.37 24.93
N ASP A 140 -5.39 -2.38 24.57
CA ASP A 140 -6.08 -3.53 24.00
C ASP A 140 -5.40 -4.02 22.71
N SER A 141 -5.23 -5.34 22.61
CA SER A 141 -4.82 -5.96 21.35
C SER A 141 -5.96 -5.93 20.34
N PHE A 142 -5.67 -5.73 19.06
CA PHE A 142 -6.68 -5.69 18.00
C PHE A 142 -6.15 -6.26 16.68
N PRO A 143 -7.02 -6.79 15.80
CA PRO A 143 -6.59 -7.24 14.49
C PRO A 143 -6.27 -6.04 13.59
N ALA A 144 -5.17 -6.14 12.84
CA ALA A 144 -4.80 -5.12 11.86
C ALA A 144 -4.14 -5.73 10.62
N GLN A 145 -4.21 -4.98 9.52
CA GLN A 145 -3.43 -5.23 8.32
C GLN A 145 -2.82 -3.91 7.82
N ALA A 146 -1.68 -4.01 7.16
CA ALA A 146 -0.99 -2.90 6.53
C ALA A 146 -0.59 -3.22 5.09
N GLY A 147 -0.43 -2.19 4.27
CA GLY A 147 0.00 -2.32 2.89
C GLY A 147 -0.04 -0.98 2.17
N TRP A 148 0.26 -1.01 0.87
CA TRP A 148 0.32 0.19 0.04
C TRP A 148 -0.42 -0.02 -1.28
N HIS A 149 -0.98 1.06 -1.81
CA HIS A 149 -1.74 1.04 -3.05
C HIS A 149 -1.14 1.99 -4.09
N PRO A 150 -0.03 1.62 -4.75
CA PRO A 150 0.56 2.45 -5.80
C PRO A 150 -0.26 2.39 -7.08
N TRP A 151 -0.42 3.56 -7.69
CA TRP A 151 -0.97 3.72 -9.03
C TRP A 151 0.19 4.06 -9.97
N PHE A 152 0.88 3.06 -10.49
CA PHE A 152 1.93 3.27 -11.48
C PHE A 152 1.31 3.65 -12.83
N LEU A 153 1.95 4.57 -13.55
CA LEU A 153 1.49 4.96 -14.88
C LEU A 153 1.59 3.78 -15.86
N ARG A 154 0.55 3.59 -16.68
CA ARG A 154 0.56 2.53 -17.70
C ARG A 154 1.62 2.79 -18.77
N ASN A 155 1.89 4.04 -19.11
CA ASN A 155 2.93 4.48 -20.05
C ASN A 155 3.68 5.71 -19.49
N LEU A 156 4.95 5.90 -19.88
CA LEU A 156 5.80 7.00 -19.40
C LEU A 156 5.96 8.14 -20.42
N GLY A 157 5.15 8.15 -21.46
CA GLY A 157 5.21 9.15 -22.51
C GLY A 157 4.15 8.94 -23.59
N LYS A 158 4.02 9.91 -24.48
CA LYS A 158 3.21 9.74 -25.69
C LYS A 158 3.91 8.73 -26.61
N ASP A 159 3.13 7.82 -27.18
CA ASP A 159 3.58 6.80 -28.13
C ASP A 159 4.60 5.78 -27.58
N THR A 160 4.69 5.63 -26.25
CA THR A 160 5.45 4.54 -25.61
C THR A 160 4.57 3.31 -25.41
N GLU A 161 5.18 2.12 -25.41
CA GLU A 161 4.48 0.89 -25.08
C GLU A 161 3.96 0.87 -23.63
N ASP A 162 2.89 0.12 -23.41
CA ASP A 162 2.36 -0.13 -22.07
C ASP A 162 3.36 -0.92 -21.23
N VAL A 163 3.32 -0.66 -19.93
CA VAL A 163 4.06 -1.40 -18.91
C VAL A 163 3.74 -2.89 -18.95
N ARG A 164 4.77 -3.71 -18.82
CA ARG A 164 4.66 -5.17 -18.72
C ARG A 164 4.90 -5.57 -17.27
N LEU A 165 4.03 -6.42 -16.74
CA LEU A 165 4.18 -7.01 -15.42
C LEU A 165 4.80 -8.40 -15.54
N ASP A 166 5.82 -8.69 -14.75
CA ASP A 166 6.43 -10.02 -14.61
C ASP A 166 6.51 -10.42 -13.14
N PHE A 167 5.87 -11.54 -12.80
CA PHE A 167 5.85 -12.11 -11.46
C PHE A 167 5.38 -13.57 -11.51
N ALA A 168 5.77 -14.35 -10.51
CA ALA A 168 5.47 -15.78 -10.43
C ALA A 168 4.77 -16.11 -9.10
N PRO A 169 3.45 -15.85 -8.99
CA PRO A 169 2.72 -16.17 -7.77
C PRO A 169 2.53 -17.68 -7.64
N ALA A 170 2.54 -18.19 -6.40
CA ALA A 170 2.28 -19.60 -6.13
C ALA A 170 0.81 -19.96 -6.31
N TRP A 171 -0.10 -19.00 -6.09
CA TRP A 171 -1.53 -19.15 -6.39
C TRP A 171 -2.21 -17.80 -6.60
N GLN A 172 -3.38 -17.85 -7.23
CA GLN A 172 -4.36 -16.76 -7.27
C GLN A 172 -5.55 -17.10 -6.36
N GLU A 173 -6.01 -16.15 -5.57
CA GLU A 173 -7.26 -16.29 -4.82
C GLU A 173 -8.44 -16.21 -5.78
N GLN A 174 -9.38 -17.16 -5.66
CA GLN A 174 -10.65 -17.05 -6.37
C GLN A 174 -11.42 -15.83 -5.82
N ARG A 175 -11.64 -14.85 -6.69
CA ARG A 175 -12.48 -13.69 -6.42
C ARG A 175 -13.97 -14.07 -6.48
N GLY A 176 -14.69 -13.83 -5.40
CA GLY A 176 -16.15 -13.96 -5.31
C GLY A 176 -16.89 -12.85 -6.05
N GLU A 177 -18.21 -13.00 -6.19
CA GLU A 177 -19.08 -11.97 -6.79
C GLU A 177 -19.06 -10.64 -6.03
N ASP A 178 -18.79 -10.72 -4.72
CA ASP A 178 -18.59 -9.60 -3.80
C ASP A 178 -17.19 -8.96 -3.89
N LYS A 179 -16.37 -9.41 -4.84
CA LYS A 179 -14.98 -8.97 -5.04
C LYS A 179 -14.07 -9.26 -3.84
N LEU A 180 -14.41 -10.23 -3.02
CA LEU A 180 -13.58 -10.75 -1.93
C LEU A 180 -13.02 -12.14 -2.27
N PRO A 181 -11.84 -12.51 -1.75
CA PRO A 181 -11.36 -13.89 -1.81
C PRO A 181 -12.37 -14.86 -1.19
N THR A 182 -12.63 -15.97 -1.86
CA THR A 182 -13.44 -17.07 -1.31
C THR A 182 -12.63 -18.01 -0.40
N GLY A 183 -11.29 -17.85 -0.38
CA GLY A 183 -10.34 -18.77 0.27
C GLY A 183 -9.95 -19.96 -0.60
N LYS A 184 -10.51 -20.09 -1.82
CA LYS A 184 -10.10 -21.11 -2.78
C LYS A 184 -8.91 -20.61 -3.60
N ARG A 185 -7.81 -21.36 -3.54
CA ARG A 185 -6.60 -21.13 -4.34
C ARG A 185 -6.72 -21.75 -5.73
N LEU A 186 -6.36 -20.99 -6.75
CA LEU A 186 -6.37 -21.38 -8.16
C LEU A 186 -4.96 -21.25 -8.74
N ASP A 187 -4.72 -21.95 -9.85
CA ASP A 187 -3.57 -21.67 -10.69
C ASP A 187 -3.69 -20.23 -11.24
N PRO A 188 -2.59 -19.45 -11.25
CA PRO A 188 -2.61 -18.08 -11.79
C PRO A 188 -3.08 -18.05 -13.24
N ALA A 189 -4.05 -17.18 -13.53
CA ALA A 189 -4.58 -16.98 -14.88
C ALA A 189 -3.98 -15.70 -15.51
N PRO A 190 -3.91 -15.59 -16.84
CA PRO A 190 -3.59 -14.33 -17.51
C PRO A 190 -4.58 -13.23 -17.17
N GLY A 191 -4.12 -11.97 -17.22
CA GLY A 191 -4.93 -10.79 -16.94
C GLY A 191 -5.99 -10.46 -18.01
N PRO A 192 -6.71 -9.34 -17.84
CA PRO A 192 -6.50 -8.34 -16.78
C PRO A 192 -6.93 -8.86 -15.39
N TRP A 193 -6.31 -8.30 -14.37
CA TRP A 193 -6.42 -8.65 -12.97
C TRP A 193 -7.07 -7.53 -12.15
N ASP A 194 -7.88 -7.94 -11.18
CA ASP A 194 -8.29 -7.21 -9.97
C ASP A 194 -8.26 -8.25 -8.84
N ASP A 195 -7.11 -8.90 -8.70
CA ASP A 195 -6.98 -10.21 -8.08
C ASP A 195 -5.90 -10.23 -7.02
N CYS A 196 -6.13 -11.03 -5.98
CA CYS A 196 -5.18 -11.26 -4.90
C CYS A 196 -4.37 -12.53 -5.20
N PHE A 197 -3.06 -12.47 -4.99
CA PHE A 197 -2.13 -13.55 -5.24
C PHE A 197 -1.31 -13.86 -3.98
N GLY A 198 -0.92 -15.12 -3.86
CA GLY A 198 -0.01 -15.58 -2.81
C GLY A 198 1.41 -15.79 -3.32
N MET A 199 2.39 -15.24 -2.60
CA MET A 199 3.82 -15.33 -2.88
C MET A 199 4.58 -15.73 -1.60
N PRO A 200 4.68 -17.04 -1.26
CA PRO A 200 5.25 -17.51 0.01
C PRO A 200 6.66 -17.03 0.32
N GLU A 201 7.48 -16.84 -0.71
CA GLU A 201 8.87 -16.38 -0.61
C GLU A 201 9.00 -14.85 -0.52
N GLY A 202 7.87 -14.13 -0.52
CA GLY A 202 7.80 -12.67 -0.54
C GLY A 202 7.31 -12.14 -1.89
N VAL A 203 6.71 -10.95 -1.87
CA VAL A 203 6.34 -10.22 -3.09
C VAL A 203 7.60 -9.86 -3.88
N ASP A 204 7.58 -10.21 -5.16
CA ASP A 204 8.62 -9.89 -6.15
C ASP A 204 7.93 -9.68 -7.50
N VAL A 205 7.66 -8.42 -7.85
CA VAL A 205 6.95 -8.05 -9.08
C VAL A 205 7.77 -7.01 -9.85
N THR A 206 8.03 -7.28 -11.12
CA THR A 206 8.75 -6.37 -12.01
C THR A 206 7.78 -5.66 -12.94
N LEU A 207 7.88 -4.34 -13.00
CA LEU A 207 7.22 -3.45 -13.94
C LEU A 207 8.25 -2.98 -14.97
N THR A 208 8.02 -3.29 -16.24
CA THR A 208 8.92 -2.92 -17.33
C THR A 208 8.20 -2.01 -18.31
N TRP A 209 8.64 -0.75 -18.38
CA TRP A 209 8.28 0.18 -19.47
C TRP A 209 9.32 0.03 -20.58
N PRO A 210 8.99 -0.62 -21.71
CA PRO A 210 9.97 -1.00 -22.72
C PRO A 210 10.82 0.17 -23.24
N GLY A 211 12.15 0.00 -23.21
CA GLY A 211 13.10 1.02 -23.67
C GLY A 211 13.18 2.28 -22.80
N GLN A 212 12.58 2.26 -21.59
CA GLN A 212 12.59 3.40 -20.67
C GLN A 212 13.19 2.99 -19.32
N LEU A 213 12.48 2.13 -18.59
CA LEU A 213 12.77 1.85 -17.18
C LEU A 213 12.18 0.51 -16.76
N GLU A 214 12.88 -0.16 -15.85
CA GLU A 214 12.41 -1.31 -15.11
C GLU A 214 12.37 -0.95 -13.62
N LEU A 215 11.23 -1.20 -12.96
CA LEU A 215 11.02 -1.01 -11.53
C LEU A 215 10.58 -2.33 -10.91
N LYS A 216 11.21 -2.70 -9.80
CA LYS A 216 10.90 -3.88 -9.02
C LYS A 216 10.22 -3.49 -7.72
N VAL A 217 9.04 -4.05 -7.47
CA VAL A 217 8.33 -3.98 -6.19
C VAL A 217 8.65 -5.25 -5.39
N SER A 218 9.31 -5.10 -4.24
CA SER A 218 9.65 -6.21 -3.36
C SER A 218 9.15 -6.03 -1.93
N SER A 219 8.78 -7.14 -1.29
CA SER A 219 8.36 -7.17 0.12
C SER A 219 8.54 -8.56 0.69
N ARG A 220 8.69 -8.67 2.02
CA ARG A 220 8.60 -9.95 2.73
C ARG A 220 7.17 -10.44 2.90
N GLU A 221 6.18 -9.59 2.63
CA GLU A 221 4.78 -9.98 2.69
C GLU A 221 4.45 -11.05 1.65
N GLN A 222 3.49 -11.89 1.99
CA GLN A 222 3.11 -13.02 1.13
C GLN A 222 1.89 -12.75 0.27
N TRP A 223 1.26 -11.58 0.44
CA TRP A 223 0.05 -11.22 -0.29
C TRP A 223 0.29 -10.00 -1.15
N VAL A 224 -0.12 -10.10 -2.41
CA VAL A 224 -0.12 -8.98 -3.36
C VAL A 224 -1.45 -8.92 -4.08
N VAL A 225 -2.05 -7.73 -4.14
CA VAL A 225 -3.13 -7.45 -5.09
C VAL A 225 -2.52 -6.82 -6.33
N VAL A 226 -2.83 -7.39 -7.50
CA VAL A 226 -2.47 -6.79 -8.79
C VAL A 226 -3.75 -6.32 -9.46
N PHE A 227 -3.78 -5.04 -9.81
CA PHE A 227 -4.90 -4.40 -10.50
C PHE A 227 -4.44 -3.69 -11.76
N ASP A 228 -4.82 -4.22 -12.92
CA ASP A 228 -4.43 -3.68 -14.23
C ASP A 228 -5.60 -3.50 -15.20
N GLU A 229 -6.85 -3.49 -14.73
CA GLU A 229 -8.02 -3.18 -15.57
C GLU A 229 -8.09 -1.70 -16.00
N GLN A 230 -7.34 -0.80 -15.36
CA GLN A 230 -7.41 0.64 -15.61
C GLN A 230 -6.52 1.08 -16.77
N GLU A 231 -7.11 1.76 -17.75
CA GLU A 231 -6.39 2.26 -18.92
C GLU A 231 -5.20 3.17 -18.54
N ALA A 232 -5.33 3.99 -17.50
CA ALA A 232 -4.29 4.96 -17.14
C ALA A 232 -3.19 4.40 -16.22
N ALA A 233 -3.39 3.25 -15.58
CA ALA A 233 -2.49 2.79 -14.51
C ALA A 233 -2.55 1.29 -14.23
N VAL A 234 -1.50 0.80 -13.57
CA VAL A 234 -1.42 -0.53 -12.96
C VAL A 234 -1.08 -0.38 -11.47
N CYS A 235 -1.61 -1.28 -10.64
CA CYS A 235 -1.34 -1.31 -9.20
C CYS A 235 -0.71 -2.65 -8.81
N VAL A 236 0.31 -2.58 -7.96
CA VAL A 236 0.98 -3.73 -7.34
C VAL A 236 1.02 -3.46 -5.86
N GLU A 237 0.22 -4.18 -5.09
CA GLU A 237 -0.12 -3.83 -3.71
C GLU A 237 0.34 -4.92 -2.73
N PRO A 238 1.59 -4.88 -2.24
CA PRO A 238 1.99 -5.72 -1.12
C PRO A 238 1.15 -5.41 0.13
N GLN A 239 0.64 -6.46 0.78
CA GLN A 239 -0.24 -6.37 1.95
C GLN A 239 0.08 -7.47 2.96
N THR A 240 -0.08 -7.20 4.25
CA THR A 240 0.19 -8.19 5.32
C THR A 240 -0.86 -9.29 5.44
N GLY A 241 -1.85 -9.31 4.55
CA GLY A 241 -2.92 -10.30 4.48
C GLY A 241 -3.80 -10.03 3.27
N PRO A 242 -4.67 -10.98 2.89
CA PRO A 242 -5.55 -10.80 1.74
C PRO A 242 -6.63 -9.74 2.03
N PRO A 243 -7.38 -9.28 1.02
CA PRO A 243 -8.62 -8.53 1.25
C PRO A 243 -9.54 -9.31 2.21
N ASN A 244 -10.09 -8.62 3.20
CA ASN A 244 -10.85 -9.17 4.32
C ASN A 244 -10.04 -10.09 5.26
N GLY A 245 -8.72 -10.10 5.13
CA GLY A 245 -7.80 -10.84 6.00
C GLY A 245 -7.92 -10.45 7.47
N ILE A 246 -8.34 -9.22 7.78
CA ILE A 246 -8.68 -8.83 9.15
C ILE A 246 -9.75 -9.73 9.80
N ASN A 247 -10.56 -10.44 9.00
CA ASN A 247 -11.53 -11.42 9.45
C ASN A 247 -11.10 -12.87 9.19
N THR A 248 -10.49 -13.15 8.04
CA THR A 248 -10.18 -14.53 7.62
C THR A 248 -8.82 -15.02 8.12
N GLU A 249 -7.86 -14.11 8.28
CA GLU A 249 -6.49 -14.36 8.76
C GLU A 249 -6.05 -13.23 9.70
N PRO A 250 -6.75 -13.01 10.85
CA PRO A 250 -6.49 -11.87 11.71
C PRO A 250 -5.10 -11.95 12.35
N ARG A 251 -4.25 -10.95 12.08
CA ARG A 251 -3.02 -10.69 12.82
C ARG A 251 -3.31 -9.68 13.92
N LEU A 252 -3.14 -10.09 15.19
CA LEU A 252 -3.30 -9.18 16.32
C LEU A 252 -2.05 -8.32 16.50
N VAL A 253 -2.25 -7.02 16.62
CA VAL A 253 -1.29 -6.08 17.19
C VAL A 253 -1.44 -6.14 18.71
N THR A 254 -0.34 -6.37 19.42
CA THR A 254 -0.32 -6.42 20.90
C THR A 254 0.75 -5.47 21.44
N PRO A 255 0.72 -5.09 22.74
CA PRO A 255 1.74 -4.22 23.32
C PRO A 255 3.19 -4.74 23.22
N ILE A 256 3.37 -6.05 22.98
CA ILE A 256 4.68 -6.71 22.87
C ILE A 256 4.99 -7.24 21.47
N ASP A 257 4.02 -7.16 20.55
CA ASP A 257 4.12 -7.65 19.17
C ASP A 257 3.42 -6.66 18.25
N PRO A 258 4.07 -5.53 17.90
CA PRO A 258 3.54 -4.59 16.94
C PRO A 258 3.51 -5.20 15.53
N LEU A 259 2.61 -4.70 14.68
CA LEU A 259 2.65 -5.06 13.27
C LEU A 259 3.65 -4.17 12.56
N GLU A 260 4.70 -4.76 12.02
CA GLU A 260 5.67 -4.09 11.14
C GLU A 260 5.68 -4.77 9.76
N THR A 261 5.76 -3.95 8.71
CA THR A 261 5.87 -4.40 7.32
C THR A 261 6.65 -3.39 6.48
N SER A 262 7.18 -3.82 5.33
CA SER A 262 7.91 -2.95 4.41
C SER A 262 7.68 -3.31 2.94
N MET A 263 7.75 -2.32 2.06
CA MET A 263 7.80 -2.46 0.61
C MET A 263 8.98 -1.66 0.07
N THR A 264 9.74 -2.22 -0.87
CA THR A 264 10.81 -1.51 -1.56
C THR A 264 10.51 -1.41 -3.05
N TRP A 265 10.75 -0.25 -3.62
CA TRP A 265 10.84 -0.04 -5.06
C TRP A 265 12.29 0.18 -5.43
N SER A 266 12.86 -0.67 -6.28
CA SER A 266 14.17 -0.44 -6.88
C SER A 266 14.04 -0.34 -8.39
N TRP A 267 14.96 0.34 -9.05
CA TRP A 267 14.85 0.58 -10.48
C TRP A 267 16.19 0.63 -11.21
N ARG A 268 16.10 0.46 -12.53
CA ARG A 268 17.18 0.70 -13.48
C ARG A 268 16.62 1.22 -14.80
N ARG A 269 17.42 2.02 -15.52
CA ARG A 269 17.10 2.43 -16.88
C ARG A 269 17.39 1.30 -17.87
N LEU A 270 16.68 1.29 -19.00
CA LEU A 270 16.81 0.30 -20.08
C LEU A 270 17.50 0.89 -21.32
#